data_AF-A0A376VIC0-F1
#
_entry.id   AF-A0A376VIC0-F1
#
_cell.length_a   1.000
_cell.length_b   1.000
_cell.length_c   1.000
_cell.angle_alpha   90.00
_cell.angle_beta   90.00
_cell.angle_gamma   90.00
#
_symmetry.space_group_name_H-M   'P 1'
#
loop_
_entity.id
_entity.type
_entity.pdbx_description
1 polymer ?
#
loop_
_entity_poly.entity_id
_entity_poly.type
_entity_poly.pdbx_seq_one_letter_code
_entity_poly.pdbx_strand_id
1 'polypeptide(L)'
;MPLGEALEQHTGVPVYIQHDISAWTMAEALFGASRGARDVIQVVIDHNVGAGVITDGHLLHAGSSSLVEIGHTQVDPYGKRCYCGNHGCLETIASVDSILELA
;
A
#
# COMPACT_ATOMS: atom_id res chain seq x y z
N MET A 1 -17.16 5.11 -7.03
CA MET A 1 -17.28 6.15 -8.09
C MET A 1 -16.28 5.81 -9.18
N PRO A 2 -16.64 5.87 -10.48
CA PRO A 2 -15.70 5.64 -11.58
C PRO A 2 -14.81 6.89 -11.78
N LEU A 3 -13.90 7.13 -10.83
CA LEU A 3 -13.11 8.36 -10.78
C LEU A 3 -12.28 8.60 -12.05
N GLY A 4 -11.66 7.54 -12.58
CA GLY A 4 -10.86 7.63 -13.81
C GLY A 4 -11.67 8.13 -15.00
N GLU A 5 -12.81 7.48 -15.28
CA GLU A 5 -13.71 7.86 -16.37
C GLU A 5 -14.26 9.29 -16.19
N ALA A 6 -14.67 9.63 -14.97
CA ALA A 6 -15.17 10.97 -14.68
C ALA A 6 -14.11 12.04 -14.97
N LEU A 7 -12.86 11.82 -14.56
CA LEU A 7 -11.76 12.76 -14.80
C LEU A 7 -11.37 12.82 -16.29
N GLU A 8 -11.34 11.70 -16.98
CA GLU A 8 -11.06 11.63 -18.42
C GLU A 8 -12.10 12.42 -19.23
N GLN A 9 -13.39 12.28 -18.91
CA GLN A 9 -14.48 13.05 -19.53
C GLN A 9 -14.34 14.57 -19.32
N HIS A 10 -13.90 14.99 -18.13
CA HIS A 10 -13.77 16.42 -17.81
C HIS A 10 -12.48 17.06 -18.38
N THR A 11 -11.43 16.27 -18.56
CA THR A 11 -10.10 16.78 -18.93
C THR A 11 -9.72 16.53 -20.38
N GLY A 12 -10.32 15.52 -21.02
CA GLY A 12 -10.01 15.11 -22.40
C GLY A 12 -8.65 14.42 -22.55
N VAL A 13 -8.01 13.97 -21.46
CA VAL A 13 -6.73 13.26 -21.48
C VAL A 13 -6.84 11.91 -20.76
N PRO A 14 -6.00 10.91 -21.11
CA PRO A 14 -6.01 9.61 -20.45
C PRO A 14 -5.74 9.73 -18.94
N VAL A 15 -6.53 9.02 -18.12
CA VAL A 15 -6.40 9.01 -16.66
C VAL A 15 -6.13 7.59 -16.16
N TYR A 16 -5.08 7.45 -15.35
CA TYR A 16 -4.72 6.19 -14.68
C TYR A 16 -4.88 6.37 -13.17
N ILE A 17 -5.72 5.54 -12.56
CA ILE A 17 -5.90 5.51 -11.10
C ILE A 17 -5.11 4.33 -10.55
N GLN A 18 -4.34 4.58 -9.50
CA GLN A 18 -3.56 3.56 -8.82
C GLN A 18 -3.55 3.83 -7.32
N HIS A 19 -3.48 2.75 -6.52
CA HIS A 19 -3.26 2.84 -5.09
C HIS A 19 -1.91 3.52 -4.78
N ASP A 20 -1.84 4.33 -3.74
CA ASP A 20 -0.68 5.16 -3.42
C ASP A 20 0.60 4.35 -3.21
N ILE A 21 0.58 3.30 -2.39
CA ILE A 21 1.73 2.43 -2.12
C ILE A 21 2.17 1.70 -3.40
N SER A 22 1.21 1.30 -4.24
CA SER A 22 1.50 0.66 -5.53
C SER A 22 2.18 1.65 -6.48
N ALA A 23 1.67 2.88 -6.57
CA ALA A 23 2.26 3.95 -7.37
C ALA A 23 3.66 4.32 -6.86
N TRP A 24 3.87 4.37 -5.54
CA TRP A 24 5.17 4.61 -4.94
C TRP A 24 6.15 3.47 -5.25
N THR A 25 5.72 2.21 -5.12
CA THR A 25 6.55 1.06 -5.47
C THR A 25 6.96 1.07 -6.95
N MET A 26 6.04 1.47 -7.84
CA MET A 26 6.37 1.69 -9.25
C MET A 26 7.38 2.83 -9.43
N ALA A 27 7.25 3.92 -8.68
CA ALA A 27 8.19 5.04 -8.72
C ALA A 27 9.60 4.62 -8.27
N GLU A 28 9.73 3.83 -7.20
CA GLU A 28 11.02 3.28 -6.75
C GLU A 28 11.64 2.35 -7.80
N ALA A 29 10.83 1.55 -8.49
CA ALA A 29 11.31 0.65 -9.54
C ALA A 29 11.75 1.37 -10.82
N LEU A 30 11.07 2.47 -11.17
CA LEU A 30 11.39 3.25 -12.36
C LEU A 30 12.56 4.22 -12.14
N PHE A 31 12.58 4.88 -10.98
CA PHE A 31 13.41 6.06 -10.75
C PHE A 31 14.20 6.02 -9.44
N GLY A 32 13.85 5.13 -8.51
CA GLY A 32 14.39 5.13 -7.15
C GLY A 32 15.28 3.93 -6.82
N ALA A 33 15.19 3.52 -5.56
CA ALA A 33 16.11 2.58 -4.93
C ALA A 33 16.00 1.15 -5.48
N SER A 34 14.86 0.77 -6.05
CA SER A 34 14.63 -0.57 -6.58
C SER A 34 14.80 -0.68 -8.10
N ARG A 35 15.42 0.32 -8.75
CA ARG A 35 15.67 0.29 -10.19
C ARG A 35 16.57 -0.88 -10.60
N GLY A 36 16.09 -1.70 -11.53
CA GLY A 36 16.80 -2.89 -12.02
C GLY A 36 16.58 -4.15 -11.18
N ALA A 37 15.90 -4.06 -10.04
CA ALA A 37 15.45 -5.23 -9.29
C ALA A 37 14.24 -5.87 -9.98
N ARG A 38 14.18 -7.20 -9.99
CA ARG A 38 13.04 -7.96 -10.51
C ARG A 38 12.04 -8.34 -9.43
N ASP A 39 12.49 -8.46 -8.19
CA ASP A 39 11.66 -8.82 -7.05
C ASP A 39 11.89 -7.79 -5.93
N VAL A 40 10.81 -7.14 -5.50
CA VAL A 40 10.83 -6.03 -4.55
C VAL A 40 9.67 -6.18 -3.58
N ILE A 41 9.94 -5.93 -2.29
CA ILE A 41 8.90 -5.65 -1.31
C ILE A 41 9.21 -4.27 -0.73
N GLN A 42 8.36 -3.31 -1.03
CA GLN A 42 8.41 -2.00 -0.39
C GLN A 42 7.44 -2.01 0.79
N VAL A 43 7.97 -1.88 2.00
CA VAL A 43 7.18 -1.73 3.23
C VAL A 43 7.04 -0.26 3.52
N VAL A 44 5.80 0.22 3.65
CA VAL A 44 5.48 1.61 3.99
C VAL A 44 4.95 1.64 5.42
N ILE A 45 5.63 2.41 6.25
CA ILE A 45 5.22 2.70 7.63
C ILE A 45 4.96 4.19 7.71
N ASP A 46 3.70 4.55 7.86
CA ASP A 46 3.22 5.93 7.96
C ASP A 46 2.02 5.94 8.93
N HIS A 47 1.03 6.81 8.70
CA HIS A 47 -0.28 6.79 9.36
C HIS A 47 -0.89 5.37 9.30
N ASN A 48 -0.73 4.69 8.16
CA ASN A 48 -1.08 3.28 7.96
C ASN A 48 0.15 2.45 7.66
N VAL A 49 0.03 1.13 7.78
CA VAL A 49 1.09 0.18 7.42
C VAL A 49 0.68 -0.65 6.23
N GLY A 50 1.50 -0.67 5.18
CA GLY A 50 1.19 -1.43 3.97
C GLY A 50 2.43 -1.86 3.21
N ALA A 51 2.22 -2.56 2.10
CA ALA A 51 3.31 -2.92 1.21
C ALA A 51 2.91 -2.89 -0.26
N GLY A 52 3.90 -2.65 -1.11
CA GLY A 52 3.84 -2.94 -2.53
C GLY A 52 4.84 -4.02 -2.89
N VAL A 53 4.45 -4.89 -3.81
CA VAL A 53 5.28 -6.05 -4.21
C VAL A 53 5.46 -6.03 -5.71
N ILE A 54 6.70 -6.16 -6.17
CA ILE A 54 7.04 -6.47 -7.56
C ILE A 54 7.62 -7.87 -7.58
N THR A 55 7.19 -8.70 -8.53
CA THR A 55 7.80 -10.01 -8.79
C THR A 55 7.97 -10.23 -10.29
N ASP A 56 9.11 -10.80 -10.68
CA ASP A 56 9.51 -10.96 -12.08
C ASP A 56 9.50 -9.65 -12.91
N GLY A 57 9.59 -8.50 -12.24
CA GLY A 57 9.52 -7.16 -12.84
C GLY A 57 8.11 -6.58 -12.97
N HIS A 58 7.09 -7.29 -12.49
CA HIS A 58 5.70 -6.84 -12.53
C HIS A 58 5.15 -6.55 -11.14
N LEU A 59 4.43 -5.44 -11.00
CA LEU A 59 3.70 -5.14 -9.77
C LEU A 59 2.65 -6.22 -9.53
N LEU A 60 2.69 -6.84 -8.37
CA LEU A 60 1.72 -7.82 -7.93
C LEU A 60 0.33 -7.17 -7.87
N HIS A 61 -0.69 -7.88 -8.35
CA HIS A 61 -2.08 -7.39 -8.41
C HIS A 61 -2.31 -6.17 -9.32
N ALA A 62 -1.40 -5.85 -10.23
CA ALA A 62 -1.57 -4.76 -11.20
C ALA A 62 -2.90 -4.86 -11.95
N GLY A 63 -3.69 -3.78 -11.96
CA GLY A 63 -4.98 -3.71 -12.63
C GLY A 63 -6.15 -4.35 -11.88
N SER A 64 -5.93 -4.89 -10.68
CA SER A 64 -7.00 -5.34 -9.79
C SER A 64 -7.24 -4.34 -8.66
N SER A 65 -8.36 -4.47 -7.96
CA SER A 65 -8.61 -3.75 -6.70
C SER A 65 -7.96 -4.43 -5.49
N SER A 66 -7.23 -5.54 -5.69
CA SER A 66 -6.56 -6.27 -4.61
C SER A 66 -5.22 -5.62 -4.29
N LEU A 67 -4.94 -5.47 -3.00
CA LEU A 67 -3.75 -4.82 -2.47
C LEU A 67 -3.01 -5.78 -1.55
N VAL A 68 -1.73 -5.47 -1.32
CA VAL A 68 -0.91 -6.19 -0.35
C VAL A 68 -1.08 -5.51 1.02
N GLU A 69 -2.14 -5.90 1.71
CA GLU A 69 -2.61 -5.33 2.98
C GLU A 69 -1.90 -5.94 4.20
N ILE A 70 -0.56 -5.88 4.25
CA ILE A 70 0.19 -6.48 5.36
C ILE A 70 -0.13 -5.84 6.71
N GLY A 71 -0.55 -4.56 6.74
CA GLY A 71 -0.91 -3.85 7.97
C GLY A 71 -2.01 -4.54 8.76
N HIS A 72 -2.90 -5.28 8.09
CA HIS A 72 -3.99 -6.00 8.72
C HIS A 72 -3.69 -7.46 9.06
N THR A 73 -2.44 -7.90 8.85
CA THR A 73 -1.98 -9.21 9.31
C THR A 73 -1.98 -9.25 10.83
N GLN A 74 -2.63 -10.24 11.44
CA GLN A 74 -2.60 -10.42 12.89
C GLN A 74 -1.20 -10.84 13.35
N VAL A 75 -0.58 -10.00 14.17
CA VAL A 75 0.75 -10.22 14.78
C VAL A 75 0.67 -10.42 16.29
N ASP A 76 -0.42 -9.96 16.92
CA ASP A 76 -0.73 -10.20 18.33
C ASP A 76 -2.18 -10.69 18.48
N PRO A 77 -2.43 -11.96 18.84
CA PRO A 77 -3.80 -12.47 18.99
C PRO A 77 -4.59 -11.79 20.13
N TYR A 78 -3.91 -11.10 21.04
CA TYR A 78 -4.52 -10.38 22.17
C TYR A 78 -4.36 -8.85 22.03
N GLY A 79 -3.91 -8.38 20.86
CA GLY A 79 -3.62 -6.97 20.61
C GLY A 79 -4.85 -6.08 20.49
N LYS A 80 -4.60 -4.78 20.29
CA LYS A 80 -5.64 -3.75 20.16
C LYS A 80 -6.61 -4.07 19.01
N ARG A 81 -7.85 -3.61 19.14
CA ARG A 81 -8.82 -3.68 18.05
C ARG A 81 -8.38 -2.76 16.90
N CYS A 82 -8.27 -3.29 15.70
CA CYS A 82 -7.97 -2.53 14.50
C CYS A 82 -9.27 -1.96 13.89
N TYR A 83 -9.18 -0.84 13.17
CA TYR A 83 -10.34 -0.27 12.49
C TYR A 83 -10.91 -1.20 11.41
N CYS A 84 -10.11 -2.12 10.87
CA CYS A 84 -10.57 -3.12 9.90
C CYS A 84 -11.52 -4.16 10.52
N GLY A 85 -11.65 -4.19 11.85
CA GLY A 85 -12.52 -5.08 12.60
C GLY A 85 -11.81 -6.24 13.31
N ASN A 86 -10.58 -6.56 12.91
CA ASN A 86 -9.74 -7.60 13.54
C ASN A 86 -9.06 -7.11 14.83
N HIS A 87 -8.29 -8.00 15.47
CA HIS A 87 -7.49 -7.70 16.67
C HIS A 87 -6.00 -7.96 16.42
N GLY A 88 -5.17 -7.06 16.96
CA GLY A 88 -3.70 -7.08 16.91
C GLY A 88 -3.12 -7.21 15.52
N CYS A 89 -3.67 -6.43 14.60
CA CYS A 89 -3.08 -6.19 13.29
C CYS A 89 -1.71 -5.50 13.44
N LEU A 90 -0.78 -5.75 12.52
CA LEU A 90 0.55 -5.12 12.48
C LEU A 90 0.48 -3.60 12.62
N GLU A 91 -0.48 -2.97 11.95
CA GLU A 91 -0.68 -1.53 12.01
C GLU A 91 -0.94 -1.00 13.43
N THR A 92 -1.60 -1.77 14.29
CA THR A 92 -1.93 -1.36 15.68
C THR A 92 -0.72 -1.27 16.61
N ILE A 93 0.46 -1.66 16.11
CA ILE A 93 1.73 -1.58 16.84
C ILE A 93 2.81 -0.82 16.07
N ALA A 94 2.68 -0.70 14.73
CA ALA A 94 3.73 -0.17 13.87
C ALA A 94 3.37 1.14 13.16
N SER A 95 2.09 1.57 13.16
CA SER A 95 1.74 2.87 12.60
C SER A 95 2.35 4.02 13.40
N VAL A 96 2.44 5.20 12.78
CA VAL A 96 2.91 6.43 13.45
C VAL A 96 2.13 6.68 14.75
N ASP A 97 0.80 6.64 14.71
CA ASP A 97 -0.03 6.84 15.90
C ASP A 97 0.27 5.81 16.98
N SER A 98 0.43 4.53 16.60
CA SER A 98 0.75 3.45 17.54
C SER A 98 2.11 3.62 18.19
N ILE A 99 3.11 4.13 17.45
CA ILE A 99 4.45 4.42 17.97
C ILE A 99 4.41 5.63 18.91
N LEU A 100 3.66 6.68 18.57
CA LEU A 100 3.54 7.88 19.39
C LEU A 100 2.87 7.60 20.75
N GLU A 101 1.95 6.64 20.82
CA GLU A 101 1.35 6.20 22.09
C GLU A 101 2.36 5.52 23.05
N LEU A 102 3.54 5.13 22.57
CA LEU A 102 4.59 4.51 23.38
C LEU A 102 5.59 5.53 23.97
N ALA A 103 5.57 6.78 23.52
CA ALA A 103 6.47 7.85 23.95
C ALA A 103 5.96 8.59 25.19
#